data_AF-A0A8A0RIF8-F1
#
_entry.id   AF-A0A8A0RIF8-F1
#
_cell.length_a   1.000
_cell.length_b   1.000
_cell.length_c   1.000
_cell.angle_alpha   90.00
_cell.angle_beta   90.00
_cell.angle_gamma   90.00
#
_symmetry.space_group_name_H-M   'P 1'
#
loop_
_entity.id
_entity.type
_entity.pdbx_description
1 polymer ?
#
loop_
_entity_poly.entity_id
_entity_poly.type
_entity_poly.pdbx_seq_one_letter_code
_entity_poly.pdbx_strand_id
1 'polypeptide(L)' 'MAIIAAVFTILVLFDLPRFLKNKEPAKVIIIYAFFISTSLVISMLLAAGKRPPSPAEWIEWILKTIGVIK' A
#
# COMPACT_ATOMS: atom_id res chain seq x y z
N MET A 1 -14.67 -3.79 -6.76
CA MET A 1 -13.35 -4.45 -6.84
C MET A 1 -12.70 -4.30 -8.22
N ALA A 2 -13.35 -4.70 -9.33
CA ALA A 2 -12.77 -4.59 -10.68
C ALA A 2 -12.34 -3.16 -11.07
N ILE A 3 -13.15 -2.14 -10.77
CA ILE A 3 -12.82 -0.73 -11.04
C ILE A 3 -11.55 -0.29 -10.28
N ILE A 4 -11.41 -0.72 -9.02
CA ILE A 4 -10.23 -0.39 -8.20
C ILE A 4 -8.99 -1.00 -8.83
N ALA A 5 -9.05 -2.28 -9.22
CA ALA A 5 -7.94 -2.92 -9.92
C ALA A 5 -7.58 -2.17 -11.21
N ALA A 6 -8.58 -1.84 -12.03
CA ALA A 6 -8.37 -1.13 -13.30
C ALA A 6 -7.68 0.23 -13.09
N VAL A 7 -8.14 1.04 -12.12
CA VAL A 7 -7.51 2.33 -11.81
C VAL A 7 -6.04 2.16 -11.42
N PHE A 8 -5.74 1.23 -10.52
CA PHE A 8 -4.36 0.97 -10.09
C PHE A 8 -3.48 0.43 -11.23
N THR A 9 -4.02 -0.43 -12.10
CA THR A 9 -3.31 -0.91 -13.29
C THR A 9 -2.98 0.25 -14.23
N ILE A 10 -3.93 1.15 -14.50
CA ILE A 10 -3.71 2.32 -15.34
C ILE A 10 -2.61 3.22 -14.77
N LEU A 11 -2.63 3.48 -13.45
CA LEU A 11 -1.59 4.27 -12.78
C LEU A 11 -0.20 3.66 -12.96
N VAL A 12 -0.05 2.36 -12.71
CA VAL A 12 1.23 1.66 -12.88
C VAL A 12 1.68 1.70 -14.34
N LEU A 13 0.78 1.46 -15.29
CA LEU A 13 1.10 1.53 -16.72
C LEU A 13 1.50 2.94 -17.17
N PHE A 14 0.97 3.98 -16.55
CA PHE A 14 1.32 5.37 -16.85
C PHE A 14 2.69 5.76 -16.28
N ASP A 15 3.03 5.27 -15.09
CA ASP A 15 4.29 5.57 -14.42
C ASP A 15 5.46 4.69 -14.92
N LEU A 16 5.19 3.47 -15.39
CA LEU A 16 6.21 2.50 -15.81
C LEU A 16 7.15 3.03 -16.91
N PRO A 17 6.66 3.69 -18.00
CA PRO A 17 7.53 4.28 -19.01
C PRO A 17 8.48 5.34 -18.44
N ARG A 18 8.03 6.12 -17.44
CA ARG A 18 8.85 7.13 -16.78
C ARG A 18 10.00 6.48 -16.02
N PHE A 19 9.74 5.42 -15.25
CA PHE A 19 10.78 4.67 -14.52
C PHE A 19 11.82 4.06 -15.48
N LEU A 20 11.36 3.49 -16.60
CA LEU A 20 12.23 2.89 -17.61
C LEU A 20 13.06 3.93 -18.35
N LYS A 21 12.45 5.06 -18.75
CA LYS A 21 13.12 6.13 -19.51
C LYS A 21 14.20 6.81 -18.68
N ASN A 22 13.92 7.09 -17.41
CA ASN A 22 14.85 7.82 -16.53
C ASN A 22 15.87 6.90 -15.85
N LYS A 23 15.78 5.57 -16.01
CA LYS A 23 16.61 4.58 -15.31
C LYS A 23 16.67 4.85 -13.81
N GLU A 24 15.50 5.09 -13.22
CA GLU A 24 15.37 5.40 -11.81
C GLU A 24 16.03 4.30 -10.96
N PRO A 25 16.72 4.67 -9.86
CA PRO A 25 17.44 3.69 -9.07
C PRO A 25 16.47 2.67 -8.45
N ALA A 26 16.90 1.41 -8.33
CA ALA A 26 16.06 0.30 -7.86
C ALA A 26 15.36 0.61 -6.52
N LYS A 27 16.00 1.36 -5.62
CA LYS A 27 15.39 1.81 -4.35
C LYS A 27 14.09 2.59 -4.55
N VAL A 28 14.00 3.45 -5.57
CA VAL A 28 12.81 4.26 -5.86
C VAL A 28 11.69 3.36 -6.36
N ILE A 29 12.01 2.41 -7.24
CA ILE A 29 11.05 1.43 -7.76
C ILE A 29 10.50 0.56 -6.63
N ILE A 30 11.35 0.10 -5.71
CA ILE A 30 10.94 -0.70 -4.54
C ILE A 30 9.98 0.10 -3.66
N ILE A 31 10.34 1.34 -3.33
CA ILE A 31 9.51 2.22 -2.49
C ILE A 31 8.16 2.49 -3.18
N TYR A 32 8.17 2.82 -4.47
CA TYR A 32 6.95 3.02 -5.26
C TYR A 32 6.07 1.77 -5.27
N ALA A 33 6.64 0.61 -5.57
CA ALA A 33 5.92 -0.66 -5.62
C ALA A 33 5.31 -1.00 -4.26
N PHE A 34 6.04 -0.78 -3.16
CA PHE A 34 5.54 -0.97 -1.81
C PHE A 34 4.33 -0.09 -1.50
N PHE A 35 4.40 1.21 -1.81
CA PHE A 35 3.27 2.12 -1.57
C PHE A 35 2.06 1.81 -2.44
N ILE A 36 2.27 1.55 -3.73
CA ILE A 36 1.19 1.23 -4.68
C ILE A 36 0.51 -0.08 -4.29
N SER A 37 1.27 -1.14 -4.01
CA SER A 37 0.71 -2.43 -3.61
C SER A 37 -0.04 -2.35 -2.27
N THR A 38 0.53 -1.68 -1.27
CA THR A 38 -0.15 -1.48 0.03
C THR A 38 -1.45 -0.70 -0.13
N SER A 39 -1.45 0.36 -0.94
CA SER A 39 -2.64 1.17 -1.21
C SER A 39 -3.72 0.37 -1.94
N LEU A 40 -3.33 -0.48 -2.89
CA LEU A 40 -4.25 -1.39 -3.58
C LEU A 40 -4.87 -2.40 -2.61
N VAL A 41 -4.05 -3.03 -1.76
CA VAL A 41 -4.51 -3.99 -0.76
C VAL A 41 -5.50 -3.35 0.19
N ILE A 42 -5.18 -2.17 0.73
CA ILE A 42 -6.09 -1.41 1.61
C ILE A 42 -7.39 -1.08 0.88
N SER A 43 -7.32 -0.60 -0.36
CA SER A 43 -8.51 -0.26 -1.16
C SER A 43 -9.39 -1.49 -1.42
N MET A 44 -8.79 -2.65 -1.67
CA MET A 44 -9.50 -3.92 -1.85
C MET A 44 -10.16 -4.40 -0.55
N LEU A 45 -9.45 -4.30 0.58
CA LEU A 45 -10.00 -4.63 1.90
C LEU A 45 -11.22 -3.76 2.22
N LEU A 46 -11.09 -2.44 2.02
CA LEU A 46 -12.18 -1.49 2.23
C LEU A 46 -13.38 -1.80 1.32
N ALA A 47 -13.14 -2.12 0.05
CA ALA A 47 -14.19 -2.51 -0.88
C ALA A 47 -14.87 -3.85 -0.53
N ALA A 48 -14.15 -4.73 0.18
CA ALA A 48 -14.70 -5.97 0.74
C ALA A 48 -15.39 -5.75 2.11
N GLY A 49 -15.55 -4.50 2.55
CA GLY A 49 -16.17 -4.15 3.83
C GLY A 49 -15.27 -4.41 5.04
N LYS A 50 -14.01 -4.83 4.84
CA LYS A 50 -13.04 -5.05 5.91
C LYS A 50 -12.24 -3.76 6.11
N ARG A 51 -12.47 -3.09 7.23
CA ARG A 51 -11.61 -1.96 7.62
C ARG A 51 -10.29 -2.51 8.15
N PRO A 52 -9.14 -2.19 7.52
CA PRO A 52 -7.86 -2.50 8.12
C PRO A 52 -7.74 -1.75 9.45
N PRO A 53 -7.03 -2.31 10.45
CA PRO A 53 -6.94 -1.69 11.75
C PRO A 53 -6.28 -0.31 11.62
N SER A 54 -6.77 0.65 12.38
CA SER A 54 -6.28 2.03 12.35
C SER A 54 -4.85 2.11 12.91
N PRO A 55 -4.03 3.10 12.51
CA PRO A 55 -2.68 3.26 13.07
C PRO A 55 -2.64 3.26 14.60
N ALA A 56 -3.69 3.79 15.25
CA ALA A 56 -3.83 3.75 16.70
C ALA A 56 -3.99 2.31 17.24
N GLU A 57 -4.80 1.47 16.60
CA GLU A 57 -4.95 0.05 16.96
C GLU A 57 -3.66 -0.73 16.74
N TRP A 58 -2.88 -0.40 15.70
CA TRP A 58 -1.56 -1.00 15.49
C TRP A 58 -0.58 -0.59 16.59
N ILE A 59 -0.55 0.70 16.96
CA ILE A 59 0.28 1.20 18.06
C ILE A 59 -0.13 0.51 19.37
N GLU A 60 -1.42 0.45 19.66
CA GLU A 60 -1.93 -0.23 20.85
C GLU A 60 -1.52 -1.71 20.89
N TRP A 61 -1.65 -2.42 19.76
CA TRP A 61 -1.24 -3.81 19.66
C TRP A 61 0.27 -4.00 19.87
N ILE A 62 1.10 -3.12 19.32
CA ILE A 62 2.55 -3.12 19.53
C ILE A 62 2.87 -2.87 21.02
N LEU A 63 2.24 -1.87 21.63
CA LEU A 63 2.46 -1.52 23.04
C LEU A 63 2.00 -2.63 24.00
N LYS A 64 0.91 -3.32 23.70
CA LYS A 64 0.47 -4.53 24.42
C LYS A 64 1.46 -5.67 24.26
N THR A 65 1.96 -5.90 23.04
CA THR A 65 2.93 -6.96 22.75
C THR A 65 4.26 -6.76 23.50
N ILE A 66 4.68 -5.50 23.65
CA ILE A 66 5.91 -5.14 24.39
C ILE A 66 5.65 -5.08 25.92
N GLY A 67 4.39 -5.19 26.36
CA GLY A 67 4.01 -5.19 27.79
C GLY A 67 3.97 -3.80 28.43
N VAL A 68 3.96 -2.74 27.62
CA VAL A 68 3.84 -1.34 28.10
C VAL A 68 2.42 -1.04 28.58
N ILE A 69 1.43 -1.63 27.91
CA ILE A 69 0.00 -1.50 28.23
C ILE A 69 -0.53 -2.91 28.49
N LYS A 70 -1.36 -3.08 29.53
CA LYS A 70 -2.02 -4.36 29.86
C LYS A 70 -3.16 -4.69 28.89
#